data_AF-A0A3D2Z1Z5-F1
#
_entry.id   AF-A0A3D2Z1Z5-F1
#
_cell.length_a   1.000
_cell.length_b   1.000
_cell.length_c   1.000
_cell.angle_alpha   90.00
_cell.angle_beta   90.00
_cell.angle_gamma   90.00
#
_symmetry.space_group_name_H-M   'P 1'
#
loop_
_entity.id
_entity.type
_entity.pdbx_description
1 polymer ?
#
loop_
_entity_poly.entity_id
_entity_poly.type
_entity_poly.pdbx_seq_one_letter_code
_entity_poly.pdbx_strand_id
1 'polypeptide(L)' 'GQIDIGNAATNMTERMTDGVPQADGSKKVEPRMHVDNVASAVVYMASLSLEANVQFMTVMATTMPYIGRG' A
#
# COMPACT_ATOMS: atom_id res chain seq x y z
N GLY A 1 8.19 5.99 13.12
CA GLY A 1 7.96 6.35 11.71
C GLY A 1 6.50 6.30 11.33
N GLN A 2 6.17 6.85 10.16
CA GLN A 2 4.91 6.67 9.45
C GLN A 2 5.10 5.68 8.29
N ILE A 3 4.10 4.83 8.03
CA ILE A 3 4.05 3.95 6.86
C ILE A 3 2.73 4.13 6.11
N ASP A 4 2.82 4.43 4.83
CA ASP A 4 1.68 4.55 3.92
C ASP A 4 1.58 3.28 3.07
N ILE A 5 0.36 2.72 2.97
CA ILE A 5 0.13 1.41 2.35
C ILE A 5 -0.83 1.56 1.16
N GLY A 6 -0.35 1.21 -0.04
CA GLY A 6 -1.16 1.18 -1.27
C GLY A 6 -1.63 -0.23 -1.61
N ASN A 7 -2.95 -0.45 -1.57
CA ASN A 7 -3.63 -1.65 -2.06
C ASN A 7 -3.08 -2.99 -1.51
N ALA A 8 -2.93 -3.11 -0.19
CA ALA A 8 -2.67 -4.39 0.46
C ALA A 8 -3.95 -5.26 0.52
N ALA A 9 -3.89 -6.51 0.06
CA ALA A 9 -4.99 -7.45 0.05
C ALA A 9 -5.34 -7.90 1.48
N THR A 10 -6.36 -7.27 2.04
CA THR A 10 -7.01 -7.55 3.32
C THR A 10 -8.53 -7.62 3.14
N ASN A 11 -9.26 -8.09 4.15
CA ASN A 11 -10.73 -8.04 4.17
C ASN A 11 -11.28 -6.62 3.89
N MET A 12 -10.59 -5.57 4.35
CA MET A 12 -11.00 -4.18 4.10
C MET A 12 -10.89 -3.75 2.61
N THR A 13 -9.97 -4.38 1.88
CA THR A 13 -9.74 -4.12 0.44
C THR A 13 -10.40 -5.16 -0.46
N GLU A 14 -11.19 -6.07 0.11
CA GLU A 14 -11.89 -7.10 -0.65
C GLU A 14 -12.85 -6.45 -1.65
N ARG A 15 -13.61 -5.43 -1.22
CA ARG A 15 -14.47 -4.60 -2.10
C ARG A 15 -13.75 -3.97 -3.31
N MET A 16 -12.42 -3.89 -3.30
CA MET A 16 -11.66 -3.34 -4.42
C MET A 16 -11.56 -4.32 -5.59
N THR A 17 -11.91 -5.61 -5.40
CA THR A 17 -12.03 -6.60 -6.50
C THR A 17 -13.08 -6.22 -7.52
N ASP A 18 -14.11 -5.51 -7.08
CA ASP A 18 -15.25 -5.11 -7.92
C ASP A 18 -14.98 -3.78 -8.65
N GLY A 19 -13.75 -3.27 -8.52
CA GLY A 19 -13.30 -2.02 -9.07
C GLY A 19 -13.55 -0.83 -8.15
N VAL A 20 -12.67 0.15 -8.26
CA VAL A 20 -12.74 1.40 -7.51
C VAL A 20 -12.84 2.60 -8.46
N PRO A 21 -13.53 3.69 -8.05
CA PRO A 21 -13.61 4.90 -8.85
C PRO A 21 -12.24 5.49 -9.15
N GLN A 22 -12.06 5.93 -10.39
CA GLN A 22 -10.86 6.57 -10.91
C GLN A 22 -11.09 8.08 -11.08
N ALA A 23 -10.02 8.85 -11.27
CA ALA A 23 -10.10 10.31 -11.46
C ALA A 23 -10.88 10.70 -12.73
N ASP A 24 -10.85 9.85 -13.76
CA ASP A 24 -11.63 10.01 -15.00
C ASP A 24 -13.12 9.64 -14.84
N GLY A 25 -13.57 9.29 -13.62
CA GLY A 25 -14.93 8.89 -13.30
C GLY A 25 -15.26 7.43 -13.62
N SER A 26 -14.34 6.66 -14.23
CA SER A 26 -14.54 5.23 -14.51
C SER A 26 -14.37 4.37 -13.25
N LYS A 27 -14.86 3.12 -13.29
CA LYS A 27 -14.52 2.09 -12.30
C LYS A 27 -13.51 1.12 -12.90
N LYS A 28 -12.39 0.90 -12.21
CA LYS A 28 -11.34 -0.05 -12.65
C LYS A 28 -10.89 -0.90 -11.47
N VAL A 29 -10.59 -2.18 -11.74
CA VAL A 29 -9.94 -3.07 -10.76
C VAL A 29 -8.49 -2.65 -10.63
N GLU A 30 -8.06 -2.36 -9.41
CA GLU A 30 -6.68 -1.97 -9.15
C GLU A 30 -5.85 -3.18 -8.69
N PRO A 31 -4.56 -3.25 -9.10
CA PRO A 31 -3.64 -4.26 -8.58
C PRO A 31 -3.53 -4.18 -7.06
N ARG A 32 -3.38 -5.36 -6.44
CA ARG A 32 -3.18 -5.51 -5.00
C ARG A 32 -1.91 -6.31 -4.72
N MET A 33 -1.31 -6.08 -3.56
CA MET A 33 -0.19 -6.85 -3.05
C MET A 33 -0.61 -7.72 -1.85
N HIS A 34 0.11 -8.81 -1.59
CA HIS A 34 -0.14 -9.63 -0.41
C HIS A 34 0.15 -8.82 0.88
N VAL A 35 -0.69 -8.99 1.91
CA VAL A 35 -0.56 -8.24 3.18
C VAL A 35 0.76 -8.52 3.90
N ASP A 36 1.37 -9.68 3.68
CA ASP A 36 2.67 -10.05 4.28
C ASP A 36 3.80 -9.07 3.91
N ASN A 37 3.70 -8.38 2.77
CA ASN A 37 4.66 -7.33 2.41
C ASN A 37 4.59 -6.14 3.38
N VAL A 38 3.39 -5.79 3.84
CA VAL A 38 3.18 -4.77 4.87
C VAL A 38 3.70 -5.25 6.22
N ALA A 39 3.39 -6.51 6.59
CA ALA A 39 3.89 -7.08 7.83
C ALA A 39 5.42 -7.07 7.88
N SER A 40 6.07 -7.49 6.79
CA SER A 40 7.53 -7.47 6.65
C SER A 40 8.10 -6.06 6.76
N ALA A 41 7.45 -5.06 6.16
CA ALA A 41 7.87 -3.66 6.25
C ALA A 41 7.79 -3.13 7.70
N VAL A 42 6.71 -3.43 8.42
CA VAL A 42 6.55 -3.05 9.84
C VAL A 42 7.60 -3.74 10.71
N VAL A 43 7.85 -5.04 10.49
CA VAL A 43 8.91 -5.78 11.19
C VAL A 43 10.27 -5.15 10.94
N TYR A 44 10.58 -4.78 9.70
CA TYR A 44 11.82 -4.08 9.37
C TYR A 44 11.93 -2.75 10.14
N MET A 45 10.89 -1.91 10.13
CA MET A 45 10.89 -0.65 10.87
C MET A 45 11.12 -0.86 12.37
N ALA A 46 10.53 -1.90 12.95
CA ALA A 46 10.68 -2.24 14.37
C ALA A 46 12.03 -2.90 14.70
N SER A 47 12.73 -3.47 13.72
CA SER A 47 14.01 -4.17 13.91
C SER A 47 15.22 -3.24 14.04
N LEU A 48 15.05 -1.95 13.76
CA LEU A 48 16.13 -0.96 13.79
C LEU A 48 16.57 -0.67 15.24
N SER A 49 17.86 -0.36 15.41
CA SER A 49 18.36 0.15 16.68
C SER A 49 17.74 1.50 17.02
N LEU A 50 17.76 1.90 18.29
CA LEU A 50 17.22 3.19 18.75
C LEU A 50 17.93 4.42 18.14
N GLU A 51 19.09 4.23 17.51
CA GLU A 51 19.84 5.28 16.81
C GLU A 51 19.32 5.51 15.37
N ALA A 52 18.48 4.62 14.85
CA ALA A 52 17.96 4.68 13.50
C ALA A 52 16.42 4.70 13.48
N ASN A 53 15.85 5.48 12.57
CA ASN A 53 14.41 5.57 12.40
C ASN A 53 14.05 5.70 10.93
N VAL A 54 13.16 4.83 10.45
CA VAL A 54 12.42 5.06 9.21
C VAL A 54 11.36 6.10 9.51
N GLN A 55 11.61 7.36 9.16
CA GLN A 55 10.67 8.43 9.46
C GLN A 55 9.41 8.33 8.60
N PHE A 56 9.56 8.02 7.31
CA PHE A 56 8.48 7.78 6.36
C PHE A 56 8.82 6.60 5.45
N MET A 57 7.81 5.79 5.12
CA MET A 57 7.90 4.68 4.18
C MET A 57 6.59 4.56 3.41
N THR A 58 6.66 4.27 2.11
CA THR A 58 5.48 3.93 1.31
C THR A 58 5.68 2.54 0.71
N VAL A 59 4.72 1.64 0.94
CA VAL A 59 4.71 0.28 0.38
C VAL A 59 3.43 0.09 -0.40
N MET A 60 3.52 -0.31 -1.66
CA MET A 60 2.39 -0.33 -2.56
C MET A 60 2.47 -1.46 -3.59
N ALA A 61 1.33 -1.90 -4.10
CA ALA A 61 1.28 -2.81 -5.24
C ALA A 61 1.98 -2.17 -6.45
N THR A 62 2.96 -2.86 -7.04
CA THR A 62 3.91 -2.29 -8.01
C THR A 62 3.25 -1.65 -9.24
N THR A 63 2.16 -2.23 -9.73
CA THR A 63 1.44 -1.77 -10.91
C THR A 63 0.22 -0.91 -10.58
N MET A 64 0.05 -0.55 -9.30
CA MET A 64 -0.98 0.40 -8.88
C MET A 64 -0.67 1.78 -9.50
N PRO A 65 -1.63 2.40 -10.18
CA PRO A 65 -1.44 3.72 -10.77
C PRO A 65 -1.54 4.77 -9.67
N TYR A 66 -0.54 4.89 -8.80
CA TYR A 66 -0.53 5.87 -7.69
C TYR A 66 0.34 7.08 -8.04
N ILE A 67 1.59 6.84 -8.45
CA ILE A 67 2.48 7.88 -8.96
C ILE A 67 1.98 8.29 -10.34
N GLY A 68 1.50 9.53 -10.47
CA GLY A 68 0.90 10.05 -11.69
C GLY A 68 -0.64 10.00 -11.75
N ARG A 69 -1.35 9.76 -10.63
CA ARG A 69 -2.77 10.14 -10.54
C ARG A 69 -2.90 11.66 -10.57
N GLY A 70 -3.17 12.19 -11.75
CA GLY A 70 -3.49 13.59 -12.02
C GLY A 70 -4.50 13.66 -13.15
#